data_AF-A0A4Y7U143-F1
#
_entry.id   AF-A0A4Y7U143-F1
#
_cell.length_a   1.000
_cell.length_b   1.000
_cell.length_c   1.000
_cell.angle_alpha   90.00
_cell.angle_beta   90.00
_cell.angle_gamma   90.00
#
_symmetry.space_group_name_H-M   'P 1'
#
loop_
_entity.id
_entity.type
_entity.pdbx_description
1 polymer ?
#
loop_
_entity_poly.entity_id
_entity_poly.type
_entity_poly.pdbx_seq_one_letter_code
_entity_poly.pdbx_strand_id
1 'polypeptide(L)'
;MSTATFPQELVDKIVESIEDDRASLIALSKVNMRWARRSRPYLLSDLAFKDEQDIIDFSVLLRAPNRTFPPSIRCKELALYNATTIGDEAPTSVRNVLASITVEGSLKIHVTDGRIPWSIVEASTAWSSVPQLTLLGGGYNLQAFFDYLSSFTQLESLQLEDFSLMVAEGATEPTVQLRLPSTLVRLATLRSSGVWTIFHRLLPAGGFPRIRHLRIRPSSASRSREFGIWSVTLGGYGVSRPWSSMLSTTLTPRILIGI
;
A
#
# COMPACT_ATOMS: atom_id res chain seq x y z
N MET A 1 0.79 43.90 -24.01
CA MET A 1 0.60 44.07 -22.56
C MET A 1 1.71 43.31 -21.85
N SER A 2 2.58 44.02 -21.12
CA SER A 2 3.70 43.41 -20.38
C SER A 2 3.14 42.68 -19.17
N THR A 3 3.12 41.34 -19.20
CA THR A 3 2.84 40.54 -18.01
C THR A 3 4.09 40.58 -17.14
N ALA A 4 4.07 41.41 -16.10
CA ALA A 4 5.11 41.41 -15.07
C ALA A 4 5.33 39.96 -14.60
N THR A 5 6.49 39.40 -14.94
CA THR A 5 6.83 38.02 -14.65
C THR A 5 7.13 37.94 -13.16
N PHE A 6 6.23 37.38 -12.36
CA PHE A 6 6.51 37.13 -10.95
C PHE A 6 7.83 36.36 -10.78
N PRO A 7 8.69 36.72 -9.81
CA PRO A 7 9.84 35.91 -9.44
C PRO A 7 9.43 34.46 -9.19
N GLN A 8 10.26 33.52 -9.64
CA GLN A 8 9.95 32.09 -9.51
C GLN A 8 9.81 31.66 -8.06
N GLU A 9 10.66 32.19 -7.18
CA GLU A 9 10.63 31.93 -5.75
C GLU A 9 9.29 32.31 -5.11
N LEU A 10 8.63 33.37 -5.58
CA LEU A 10 7.32 33.76 -5.07
C LEU A 10 6.23 32.81 -5.57
N VAL A 11 6.31 32.36 -6.82
CA VAL A 11 5.39 31.34 -7.36
C VAL A 11 5.52 30.04 -6.59
N ASP A 12 6.76 29.60 -6.33
CA ASP A 12 7.06 28.37 -5.58
C ASP A 12 6.50 28.48 -4.15
N LYS A 13 6.77 29.58 -3.43
CA LYS A 13 6.21 29.84 -2.09
C LYS A 13 4.68 29.86 -2.05
N ILE A 14 4.04 30.45 -3.07
CA ILE A 14 2.58 30.47 -3.14
C ILE A 14 2.05 29.05 -3.27
N VAL A 15 2.61 28.25 -4.20
CA VAL A 15 2.17 26.87 -4.41
C VAL A 15 2.41 26.01 -3.18
N GLU A 16 3.59 26.13 -2.55
CA GLU A 16 3.90 25.45 -1.27
C GLU A 16 2.89 25.83 -0.18
N SER A 17 2.51 27.10 -0.05
CA SER A 17 1.56 27.54 0.98
C SER A 17 0.14 27.00 0.81
N ILE A 18 -0.19 26.46 -0.36
CA ILE A 18 -1.50 25.87 -0.67
C ILE A 18 -1.39 24.39 -1.06
N GLU A 19 -0.30 23.72 -0.71
CA GLU A 19 -0.01 22.35 -1.18
C GLU A 19 -1.11 21.34 -0.83
N ASP A 20 -1.82 21.55 0.28
CA ASP A 20 -2.92 20.70 0.73
C ASP A 20 -4.29 21.14 0.18
N ASP A 21 -4.40 22.32 -0.45
CA ASP A 21 -5.63 22.80 -1.06
C ASP A 21 -5.69 22.43 -2.54
N ARG A 22 -6.22 21.23 -2.79
CA ARG A 22 -6.41 20.67 -4.13
C ARG A 22 -7.24 21.59 -5.04
N ALA A 23 -8.27 22.26 -4.52
CA ALA A 23 -9.13 23.12 -5.33
C ALA A 23 -8.36 24.35 -5.82
N SER A 24 -7.59 24.98 -4.94
CA SER A 24 -6.71 26.10 -5.28
C SER A 24 -5.59 25.68 -6.24
N LEU A 25 -4.96 24.53 -6.02
CA LEU A 25 -3.95 23.99 -6.94
C LEU A 25 -4.50 23.73 -8.35
N ILE A 26 -5.73 23.20 -8.46
CA ILE A 26 -6.41 23.02 -9.74
C ILE A 26 -6.68 24.37 -10.40
N ALA A 27 -7.18 25.35 -9.64
CA ALA A 27 -7.45 26.69 -10.17
C ALA A 27 -6.17 27.34 -10.70
N LEU A 28 -5.07 27.31 -9.93
CA LEU A 28 -3.77 27.82 -10.37
C LEU A 28 -3.25 27.09 -11.61
N SER A 29 -3.45 25.76 -11.70
CA SER A 29 -2.99 24.97 -12.85
C SER A 29 -3.61 25.41 -14.18
N LYS A 30 -4.75 26.10 -14.15
CA LYS A 30 -5.48 26.58 -15.33
C LYS A 30 -5.05 27.98 -15.78
N VAL A 31 -4.28 28.72 -14.96
CA VAL A 31 -3.89 30.10 -15.25
C VAL A 31 -2.95 30.17 -16.46
N ASN A 32 -1.85 29.40 -16.42
CA ASN A 32 -0.91 29.24 -17.54
C ASN A 32 0.02 28.04 -17.30
N MET A 33 0.85 27.71 -18.30
CA MET A 33 1.80 26.59 -18.23
C MET A 33 2.80 26.67 -17.06
N ARG A 34 3.16 27.88 -16.62
CA ARG A 34 4.11 28.05 -15.51
C ARG A 34 3.48 27.63 -14.19
N TRP A 35 2.27 28.10 -13.89
CA TRP A 35 1.53 27.69 -12.70
C TRP A 35 1.17 26.21 -12.75
N ALA A 36 0.77 25.70 -13.91
CA ALA A 36 0.54 24.27 -14.11
C ALA A 36 1.75 23.42 -13.74
N ARG A 37 2.94 23.74 -14.27
CA ARG A 37 4.16 22.98 -13.96
C ARG A 37 4.51 22.96 -12.46
N ARG A 38 4.14 24.00 -11.72
CA ARG A 38 4.42 24.10 -10.28
C ARG A 38 3.36 23.43 -9.41
N SER A 39 2.09 23.49 -9.79
CA SER A 39 1.04 22.84 -9.00
C SER A 39 0.90 21.34 -9.27
N ARG A 40 1.29 20.85 -10.45
CA ARG A 40 1.14 19.44 -10.83
C ARG A 40 1.83 18.45 -9.89
N PRO A 41 3.08 18.66 -9.41
CA PRO A 41 3.70 17.76 -8.43
C PRO A 41 2.82 17.53 -7.19
N TYR A 42 2.20 18.59 -6.65
CA TYR A 42 1.30 18.49 -5.50
C TYR A 42 -0.03 17.83 -5.85
N LEU A 43 -0.59 18.11 -7.03
CA LEU A 43 -1.81 17.45 -7.53
C LEU A 43 -1.63 15.94 -7.79
N LEU A 44 -0.38 15.50 -8.00
CA LEU A 44 0.00 14.11 -8.22
C LEU A 44 0.54 13.46 -6.94
N SER A 45 0.47 14.15 -5.79
CA SER A 45 0.89 13.56 -4.51
C SER A 45 0.02 12.36 -4.12
N ASP A 46 -1.26 12.39 -4.48
CA ASP A 46 -2.20 11.28 -4.26
C ASP A 46 -2.72 10.77 -5.60
N LEU A 47 -2.15 9.66 -6.06
CA LEU A 47 -2.53 9.00 -7.31
C LEU A 47 -3.44 7.83 -7.05
N ALA A 48 -4.48 7.73 -7.85
CA ALA A 48 -5.35 6.57 -7.85
C ALA A 48 -5.74 6.21 -9.28
N PHE A 49 -5.54 4.94 -9.62
CA PHE A 49 -6.00 4.34 -10.87
C PHE A 49 -7.09 3.34 -10.56
N LYS A 50 -8.25 3.49 -11.21
CA LYS A 50 -9.37 2.57 -11.03
C LYS A 50 -9.12 1.26 -11.76
N ASP A 51 -8.59 1.36 -12.98
CA ASP A 51 -8.36 0.24 -13.88
C ASP A 51 -7.19 0.54 -14.85
N GLU A 52 -6.99 -0.35 -15.83
CA GLU A 52 -5.98 -0.18 -16.87
C GLU A 52 -6.21 1.08 -17.74
N GLN A 53 -7.47 1.41 -18.02
CA GLN A 53 -7.81 2.53 -18.91
C GLN A 53 -7.40 3.86 -18.30
N ASP A 54 -7.57 4.05 -16.99
CA ASP A 54 -7.10 5.25 -16.29
C ASP A 54 -5.57 5.43 -16.48
N ILE A 55 -4.79 4.34 -16.49
CA ILE A 55 -3.34 4.41 -16.69
C ILE A 55 -3.01 4.74 -18.16
N ILE A 56 -3.77 4.18 -19.10
CA ILE A 56 -3.63 4.50 -20.54
C ILE A 56 -3.92 5.98 -20.77
N ASP A 57 -5.03 6.50 -20.27
CA ASP A 57 -5.42 7.91 -20.41
C ASP A 57 -4.37 8.83 -19.78
N PHE A 58 -3.86 8.45 -18.61
CA PHE A 58 -2.78 9.17 -17.97
C PHE A 58 -1.49 9.13 -18.80
N SER A 59 -1.16 8.01 -19.45
CA SER A 59 -0.02 7.91 -20.36
C SER A 59 -0.14 8.87 -21.56
N VAL A 60 -1.36 9.11 -22.07
CA VAL A 60 -1.63 10.08 -23.13
C VAL A 60 -1.34 11.50 -22.63
N LEU A 61 -1.78 11.84 -21.40
CA LEU A 61 -1.47 13.13 -20.78
C LEU A 61 0.04 13.35 -20.59
N LEU A 62 0.77 12.31 -20.20
CA LEU A 62 2.22 12.35 -20.07
C LEU A 62 2.93 12.48 -21.42
N ARG A 63 2.31 12.12 -22.54
CA ARG A 63 2.91 12.21 -23.89
C ARG A 63 2.41 13.41 -24.69
N ALA A 64 1.44 14.16 -24.16
CA ALA A 64 0.83 15.28 -24.86
C ALA A 64 1.85 16.36 -25.26
N PRO A 65 1.70 16.98 -26.44
CA PRO A 65 2.48 18.16 -26.79
C PRO A 65 2.22 19.26 -25.76
N ASN A 66 3.27 19.98 -25.36
CA ASN A 66 3.21 20.99 -24.30
C ASN A 66 2.80 20.46 -22.91
N ARG A 67 3.09 19.19 -22.60
CA ARG A 67 2.85 18.63 -21.26
C ARG A 67 3.43 19.51 -20.15
N THR A 68 2.66 19.62 -19.08
CA THR A 68 3.05 20.31 -17.84
C THR A 68 3.33 19.33 -16.70
N PHE A 69 3.18 18.02 -16.97
CA PHE A 69 3.50 16.94 -16.07
C PHE A 69 5.02 16.68 -16.04
N PRO A 70 5.59 16.35 -14.87
CA PRO A 70 6.99 15.96 -14.76
C PRO A 70 7.23 14.60 -15.44
N PRO A 71 8.46 14.33 -15.93
CA PRO A 71 8.78 13.07 -16.61
C PRO A 71 8.86 11.87 -15.65
N SER A 72 9.19 12.10 -14.38
CA SER A 72 9.09 11.13 -13.29
C SER A 72 8.11 11.68 -12.27
N ILE A 73 7.27 10.80 -11.73
CA ILE A 73 6.18 11.18 -10.85
C ILE A 73 6.51 10.69 -9.46
N ARG A 74 6.53 11.62 -8.51
CA ARG A 74 6.69 11.31 -7.09
C ARG A 74 5.33 11.51 -6.44
N CYS A 75 4.83 10.48 -5.78
CA CYS A 75 3.56 10.52 -5.05
C CYS A 75 3.77 10.06 -3.61
N LYS A 76 3.03 10.68 -2.69
CA LYS A 76 2.92 10.24 -1.30
C LYS A 76 2.09 8.96 -1.23
N GLU A 77 0.99 8.91 -1.98
CA GLU A 77 0.07 7.77 -1.98
C GLU A 77 -0.22 7.29 -3.42
N LEU A 78 -0.17 5.98 -3.62
CA LEU A 78 -0.60 5.31 -4.85
C LEU A 78 -1.65 4.25 -4.52
N ALA A 79 -2.81 4.35 -5.16
CA ALA A 79 -3.89 3.36 -5.07
C ALA A 79 -4.22 2.74 -6.43
N LEU A 80 -4.19 1.41 -6.51
CA LEU A 80 -4.67 0.62 -7.64
C LEU A 80 -5.96 -0.09 -7.20
N TYR A 81 -7.13 0.46 -7.56
CA TYR A 81 -8.41 -0.05 -7.07
C TYR A 81 -8.88 -1.32 -7.75
N ASN A 82 -8.40 -1.62 -8.95
CA ASN A 82 -8.65 -2.89 -9.62
C ASN A 82 -7.38 -3.29 -10.38
N ALA A 83 -6.34 -3.67 -9.64
CA ALA A 83 -5.08 -4.06 -10.25
C ALA A 83 -5.24 -5.25 -11.21
N THR A 84 -6.25 -6.12 -10.98
CA THR A 84 -6.56 -7.26 -11.84
C THR A 84 -6.78 -6.87 -13.31
N THR A 85 -7.39 -5.72 -13.61
CA THR A 85 -7.67 -5.32 -15.01
C THR A 85 -6.42 -5.01 -15.82
N ILE A 86 -5.29 -4.78 -15.15
CA ILE A 86 -4.01 -4.48 -15.80
C ILE A 86 -3.41 -5.75 -16.42
N GLY A 87 -3.71 -6.92 -15.86
CA GLY A 87 -3.25 -8.20 -16.38
C GLY A 87 -1.73 -8.40 -16.34
N ASP A 88 -1.28 -9.60 -16.69
CA ASP A 88 0.15 -9.89 -16.78
C ASP A 88 0.78 -9.28 -18.04
N GLU A 89 0.03 -9.27 -19.14
CA GLU A 89 0.46 -8.80 -20.46
C GLU A 89 0.09 -7.32 -20.69
N ALA A 90 0.30 -6.49 -19.66
CA ALA A 90 -0.04 -5.07 -19.73
C ALA A 90 0.67 -4.36 -20.90
N PRO A 91 -0.02 -3.44 -21.61
CA PRO A 91 0.59 -2.65 -22.68
C PRO A 91 1.87 -1.95 -22.22
N THR A 92 2.84 -1.77 -23.13
CA THR A 92 4.12 -1.09 -22.80
C THR A 92 3.92 0.32 -22.25
N SER A 93 2.86 1.03 -22.67
CA SER A 93 2.50 2.33 -22.09
C SER A 93 2.17 2.23 -20.60
N VAL A 94 1.39 1.23 -20.20
CA VAL A 94 0.99 0.98 -18.80
C VAL A 94 2.21 0.64 -17.96
N ARG A 95 3.04 -0.31 -18.42
CA ARG A 95 4.29 -0.68 -17.74
C ARG A 95 5.23 0.51 -17.55
N ASN A 96 5.40 1.34 -18.59
CA ASN A 96 6.26 2.52 -18.52
C ASN A 96 5.73 3.57 -17.52
N VAL A 97 4.41 3.78 -17.47
CA VAL A 97 3.80 4.69 -16.48
C VAL A 97 4.05 4.18 -15.08
N LEU A 98 3.71 2.91 -14.79
CA LEU A 98 3.89 2.33 -13.46
C LEU A 98 5.34 2.38 -12.98
N ALA A 99 6.30 2.06 -13.85
CA ALA A 99 7.73 2.12 -13.56
C ALA A 99 8.25 3.56 -13.36
N SER A 100 7.57 4.57 -13.92
CA SER A 100 7.95 5.99 -13.76
C SER A 100 7.48 6.63 -12.44
N ILE A 101 6.61 5.93 -11.70
CA ILE A 101 6.04 6.40 -10.45
C ILE A 101 6.92 5.94 -9.30
N THR A 102 7.36 6.88 -8.48
CA THR A 102 7.99 6.64 -7.19
C THR A 102 6.95 6.89 -6.09
N VAL A 103 6.79 5.93 -5.19
CA VAL A 103 5.84 6.00 -4.07
C VAL A 103 6.62 6.20 -2.78
N GLU A 104 6.31 7.26 -2.04
CA GLU A 104 7.09 7.68 -0.86
C GLU A 104 6.43 7.30 0.47
N GLY A 105 5.11 7.19 0.51
CA GLY A 105 4.35 6.96 1.74
C GLY A 105 3.59 5.65 1.74
N SER A 106 2.57 5.54 0.90
CA SER A 106 1.61 4.43 0.97
C SER A 106 1.27 3.87 -0.40
N LEU A 107 1.30 2.54 -0.49
CA LEU A 107 0.86 1.79 -1.66
C LEU A 107 -0.35 0.93 -1.29
N LYS A 108 -1.44 1.09 -2.03
CA LYS A 108 -2.68 0.33 -1.87
C LYS A 108 -2.97 -0.42 -3.16
N ILE A 109 -3.08 -1.74 -3.08
CA ILE A 109 -3.37 -2.61 -4.23
C ILE A 109 -4.60 -3.44 -3.90
N HIS A 110 -5.63 -3.33 -4.72
CA HIS A 110 -6.82 -4.16 -4.64
C HIS A 110 -6.87 -5.11 -5.84
N VAL A 111 -7.02 -6.41 -5.55
CA VAL A 111 -7.06 -7.49 -6.52
C VAL A 111 -8.37 -8.26 -6.35
N THR A 112 -9.06 -8.50 -7.47
CA THR A 112 -10.32 -9.25 -7.47
C THR A 112 -10.16 -10.69 -7.95
N ASP A 113 -9.18 -10.97 -8.83
CA ASP A 113 -8.97 -12.31 -9.43
C ASP A 113 -7.81 -13.09 -8.80
N GLY A 114 -7.75 -13.07 -7.47
CA GLY A 114 -6.88 -13.99 -6.73
C GLY A 114 -5.39 -13.67 -6.69
N ARG A 115 -4.80 -12.96 -7.67
CA ARG A 115 -3.34 -12.72 -7.73
C ARG A 115 -2.97 -11.30 -8.15
N ILE A 116 -1.85 -10.79 -7.63
CA ILE A 116 -1.24 -9.56 -8.15
C ILE A 116 -0.70 -9.87 -9.56
N PRO A 117 -1.10 -9.10 -10.58
CA PRO A 117 -0.58 -9.32 -11.93
C PRO A 117 0.92 -9.09 -12.00
N TRP A 118 1.58 -9.84 -12.90
CA TRP A 118 3.03 -9.79 -13.06
C TRP A 118 3.54 -8.38 -13.40
N SER A 119 2.80 -7.62 -14.20
CA SER A 119 3.11 -6.23 -14.52
C SER A 119 3.22 -5.32 -13.28
N ILE A 120 2.44 -5.61 -12.22
CA ILE A 120 2.50 -4.91 -10.93
C ILE A 120 3.67 -5.39 -10.08
N VAL A 121 4.01 -6.68 -10.17
CA VAL A 121 5.22 -7.24 -9.55
C VAL A 121 6.49 -6.63 -10.15
N GLU A 122 6.56 -6.48 -11.48
CA GLU A 122 7.68 -5.80 -12.13
C GLU A 122 7.78 -4.33 -11.68
N ALA A 123 6.64 -3.63 -11.64
CA ALA A 123 6.59 -2.24 -11.21
C ALA A 123 6.95 -2.03 -9.74
N SER A 124 6.73 -3.02 -8.86
CA SER A 124 7.05 -2.89 -7.43
C SER A 124 8.54 -2.71 -7.15
N THR A 125 9.42 -3.04 -8.11
CA THR A 125 10.85 -2.69 -8.03
C THR A 125 11.07 -1.19 -7.85
N ALA A 126 10.30 -0.35 -8.56
CA ALA A 126 10.33 1.11 -8.43
C ALA A 126 9.70 1.62 -7.12
N TRP A 127 8.93 0.77 -6.44
CA TRP A 127 8.21 1.07 -5.19
C TRP A 127 8.82 0.37 -3.97
N SER A 128 10.01 -0.22 -4.12
CA SER A 128 10.69 -1.04 -3.11
C SER A 128 11.01 -0.29 -1.80
N SER A 129 10.99 1.04 -1.81
CA SER A 129 11.17 1.90 -0.64
C SER A 129 9.87 2.30 0.07
N VAL A 130 8.71 1.80 -0.34
CA VAL A 130 7.44 2.21 0.29
C VAL A 130 7.36 1.73 1.75
N PRO A 131 7.05 2.62 2.71
CA PRO A 131 6.95 2.23 4.11
C PRO A 131 5.61 1.59 4.48
N GLN A 132 4.55 1.82 3.69
CA GLN A 132 3.22 1.26 3.96
C GLN A 132 2.64 0.55 2.74
N LEU A 133 2.21 -0.70 2.94
CA LEU A 133 1.55 -1.52 1.94
C LEU A 133 0.19 -2.01 2.45
N THR A 134 -0.85 -1.77 1.66
CA THR A 134 -2.17 -2.35 1.87
C THR A 134 -2.54 -3.24 0.67
N LEU A 135 -2.78 -4.52 0.93
CA LEU A 135 -3.30 -5.46 -0.05
C LEU A 135 -4.76 -5.79 0.28
N LEU A 136 -5.64 -5.61 -0.69
CA LEU A 136 -7.06 -5.87 -0.56
C LEU A 136 -7.50 -6.96 -1.54
N GLY A 137 -8.40 -7.83 -1.07
CA GLY A 137 -9.00 -8.89 -1.86
C GLY A 137 -8.02 -10.01 -2.21
N GLY A 138 -8.53 -11.04 -2.90
CA GLY A 138 -7.71 -12.07 -3.54
C GLY A 138 -7.31 -13.28 -2.67
N GLY A 139 -6.69 -14.24 -3.35
CA GLY A 139 -6.34 -15.57 -2.87
C GLY A 139 -4.96 -15.94 -3.35
N TYR A 140 -3.98 -15.66 -2.52
CA TYR A 140 -2.59 -15.64 -2.93
C TYR A 140 -1.93 -16.98 -2.67
N ASN A 141 -1.14 -17.44 -3.65
CA ASN A 141 -0.18 -18.49 -3.36
C ASN A 141 0.78 -18.01 -2.27
N LEU A 142 0.94 -18.86 -1.25
CA LEU A 142 1.74 -18.54 -0.08
C LEU A 142 3.18 -18.12 -0.41
N GLN A 143 3.89 -18.88 -1.25
CA GLN A 143 5.29 -18.59 -1.60
C GLN A 143 5.39 -17.27 -2.37
N ALA A 144 4.56 -17.11 -3.41
CA ALA A 144 4.54 -15.91 -4.24
C ALA A 144 4.25 -14.63 -3.41
N PHE A 145 3.39 -14.74 -2.40
CA PHE A 145 3.10 -13.62 -1.49
C PHE A 145 4.34 -13.19 -0.69
N PHE A 146 5.07 -14.14 -0.10
CA PHE A 146 6.28 -13.82 0.66
C PHE A 146 7.42 -13.33 -0.24
N ASP A 147 7.57 -13.90 -1.43
CA ASP A 147 8.52 -13.41 -2.43
C ASP A 147 8.19 -11.97 -2.84
N TYR A 148 6.92 -11.66 -3.07
CA TYR A 148 6.47 -10.30 -3.36
C TYR A 148 6.78 -9.34 -2.21
N LEU A 149 6.48 -9.71 -0.97
CA LEU A 149 6.79 -8.89 0.20
C LEU A 149 8.29 -8.62 0.36
N SER A 150 9.14 -9.58 -0.03
CA SER A 150 10.60 -9.43 0.07
C SER A 150 11.17 -8.31 -0.82
N SER A 151 10.42 -7.89 -1.86
CA SER A 151 10.81 -6.77 -2.72
C SER A 151 10.75 -5.40 -2.03
N PHE A 152 10.03 -5.28 -0.90
CA PHE A 152 9.86 -4.03 -0.18
C PHE A 152 10.88 -3.91 0.97
N THR A 153 12.00 -3.26 0.68
CA THR A 153 13.16 -3.13 1.58
C THR A 153 12.94 -2.20 2.78
N GLN A 154 11.97 -1.29 2.71
CA GLN A 154 11.66 -0.32 3.77
C GLN A 154 10.26 -0.50 4.36
N LEU A 155 9.60 -1.64 4.11
CA LEU A 155 8.22 -1.83 4.55
C LEU A 155 8.10 -1.87 6.07
N GLU A 156 7.41 -0.89 6.65
CA GLU A 156 7.17 -0.77 8.08
C GLU A 156 5.76 -1.20 8.49
N SER A 157 4.78 -1.05 7.60
CA SER A 157 3.37 -1.34 7.84
C SER A 157 2.76 -2.18 6.73
N LEU A 158 2.18 -3.32 7.10
CA LEU A 158 1.45 -4.21 6.20
C LEU A 158 0.00 -4.35 6.66
N GLN A 159 -0.94 -4.04 5.78
CA GLN A 159 -2.36 -4.30 5.98
C GLN A 159 -2.89 -5.28 4.92
N LEU A 160 -3.56 -6.33 5.39
CA LEU A 160 -4.18 -7.37 4.57
C LEU A 160 -5.69 -7.35 4.81
N GLU A 161 -6.49 -6.96 3.82
CA GLU A 161 -7.94 -6.80 3.95
C GLU A 161 -8.69 -7.70 2.96
N ASP A 162 -9.70 -8.44 3.43
CA ASP A 162 -10.43 -9.43 2.63
C ASP A 162 -9.49 -10.40 1.87
N PHE A 163 -8.40 -10.77 2.53
CA PHE A 163 -7.26 -11.44 1.93
C PHE A 163 -7.24 -12.92 2.36
N SER A 164 -6.92 -13.81 1.42
CA SER A 164 -6.73 -15.24 1.71
C SER A 164 -5.38 -15.75 1.19
N LEU A 165 -4.78 -16.67 1.94
CA LEU A 165 -3.57 -17.39 1.52
C LEU A 165 -3.97 -18.82 1.17
N MET A 166 -3.61 -19.24 -0.03
CA MET A 166 -3.81 -20.60 -0.54
C MET A 166 -2.50 -21.38 -0.42
N VAL A 167 -2.58 -22.53 0.24
CA VAL A 167 -1.53 -23.55 0.20
C VAL A 167 -1.92 -24.51 -0.91
N ALA A 168 -1.07 -24.67 -1.93
CA ALA A 168 -1.37 -25.57 -3.04
C ALA A 168 -1.61 -27.00 -2.51
N GLU A 169 -2.70 -27.64 -2.93
CA GLU A 169 -3.00 -29.02 -2.56
C GLU A 169 -1.88 -29.93 -3.07
N GLY A 170 -1.23 -30.66 -2.16
CA GLY A 170 -0.09 -31.54 -2.47
C GLY A 170 1.29 -30.90 -2.33
N ALA A 171 1.39 -29.60 -2.01
CA ALA A 171 2.66 -29.03 -1.56
C ALA A 171 2.98 -29.57 -0.17
N THR A 172 4.03 -30.38 -0.07
CA THR A 172 4.74 -30.63 1.20
C THR A 172 5.05 -29.29 1.86
N GLU A 173 5.07 -29.25 3.19
CA GLU A 173 5.37 -28.05 3.97
C GLU A 173 6.48 -27.22 3.32
N PRO A 174 6.35 -25.88 3.23
CA PRO A 174 7.28 -25.05 2.48
C PRO A 174 8.71 -25.39 2.89
N THR A 175 9.49 -25.92 1.95
CA THR A 175 10.91 -26.27 2.15
C THR A 175 11.76 -25.03 2.41
N VAL A 176 11.24 -23.84 2.08
CA VAL A 176 11.84 -22.53 2.31
C VAL A 176 11.24 -21.91 3.57
N GLN A 177 12.10 -21.40 4.46
CA GLN A 177 11.66 -20.60 5.59
C GLN A 177 11.03 -19.29 5.10
N LEU A 178 9.71 -19.22 5.17
CA LEU A 178 8.96 -17.99 4.93
C LEU A 178 9.29 -16.97 6.03
N ARG A 179 9.51 -15.70 5.64
CA ARG A 179 9.87 -14.62 6.56
C ARG A 179 9.22 -13.32 6.13
N LEU A 180 8.73 -12.56 7.11
CA LEU A 180 8.29 -11.18 6.88
C LEU A 180 9.51 -10.24 6.73
N PRO A 181 9.37 -9.10 6.04
CA PRO A 181 10.42 -8.09 5.98
C PRO A 181 10.90 -7.68 7.37
N SER A 182 12.21 -7.60 7.57
CA SER A 182 12.79 -7.32 8.89
C SER A 182 12.49 -5.90 9.41
N THR A 183 12.06 -5.00 8.53
CA THR A 183 11.63 -3.63 8.83
C THR A 183 10.19 -3.55 9.33
N LEU A 184 9.41 -4.61 9.17
CA LEU A 184 7.98 -4.61 9.49
C LEU A 184 7.76 -4.47 10.99
N VAL A 185 7.03 -3.42 11.38
CA VAL A 185 6.70 -3.09 12.78
C VAL A 185 5.20 -3.03 13.04
N ARG A 186 4.39 -2.89 11.99
CA ARG A 186 2.91 -2.87 12.07
C ARG A 186 2.32 -3.92 11.13
N LEU A 187 1.42 -4.75 11.67
CA LEU A 187 0.67 -5.74 10.91
C LEU A 187 -0.81 -5.62 11.21
N ALA A 188 -1.63 -5.54 10.17
CA ALA A 188 -3.08 -5.55 10.28
C ALA A 188 -3.69 -6.63 9.37
N THR A 189 -4.55 -7.48 9.93
CA THR A 189 -5.36 -8.44 9.18
C THR A 189 -6.84 -8.13 9.40
N LEU A 190 -7.51 -7.61 8.37
CA LEU A 190 -8.89 -7.14 8.43
C LEU A 190 -9.78 -8.04 7.58
N ARG A 191 -10.73 -8.72 8.21
CA ARG A 191 -11.58 -9.77 7.59
C ARG A 191 -10.76 -10.90 6.94
N SER A 192 -9.53 -11.09 7.40
CA SER A 192 -8.53 -12.03 6.87
C SER A 192 -8.05 -13.00 7.97
N SER A 193 -8.97 -13.55 8.77
CA SER A 193 -8.61 -14.33 9.97
C SER A 193 -7.79 -15.59 9.66
N GLY A 194 -8.02 -16.24 8.52
CA GLY A 194 -7.25 -17.42 8.09
C GLY A 194 -5.76 -17.12 7.86
N VAL A 195 -5.43 -15.90 7.40
CA VAL A 195 -4.05 -15.44 7.19
C VAL A 195 -3.27 -15.41 8.49
N TRP A 196 -3.91 -14.93 9.56
CA TRP A 196 -3.30 -14.90 10.89
C TRP A 196 -2.92 -16.31 11.38
N THR A 197 -3.83 -17.28 11.20
CA THR A 197 -3.58 -18.68 11.57
C THR A 197 -2.38 -19.25 10.83
N ILE A 198 -2.27 -18.96 9.53
CA ILE A 198 -1.15 -19.40 8.69
C ILE A 198 0.17 -18.76 9.15
N PHE A 199 0.18 -17.45 9.39
CA PHE A 199 1.38 -16.78 9.88
C PHE A 199 1.85 -17.33 11.23
N HIS A 200 0.93 -17.60 12.15
CA HIS A 200 1.27 -18.20 13.45
C HIS A 200 1.84 -19.62 13.32
N ARG A 201 1.34 -20.41 12.37
CA ARG A 201 1.80 -21.80 12.16
C ARG A 201 3.15 -21.87 11.45
N LEU A 202 3.39 -21.01 10.47
CA LEU A 202 4.50 -21.15 9.53
C LEU A 202 5.72 -20.26 9.83
N LEU A 203 5.61 -19.31 10.76
CA LEU A 203 6.71 -18.45 11.16
C LEU A 203 7.27 -18.92 12.53
N PRO A 204 8.22 -19.88 12.55
CA PRO A 204 8.74 -20.46 13.78
C PRO A 204 9.38 -19.42 14.71
N ALA A 205 9.36 -19.68 16.02
CA ALA A 205 9.89 -18.81 17.08
C ALA A 205 9.26 -17.40 17.15
N GLY A 206 8.05 -17.24 16.62
CA GLY A 206 7.31 -15.99 16.66
C GLY A 206 7.92 -14.94 15.75
N GLY A 207 7.96 -15.22 14.44
CA GLY A 207 8.51 -14.40 13.32
C GLY A 207 7.94 -12.98 13.16
N PHE A 208 7.49 -12.42 14.27
CA PHE A 208 7.05 -11.07 14.55
C PHE A 208 7.92 -10.39 15.63
N PRO A 209 9.24 -10.70 15.84
CA PRO A 209 9.98 -10.18 16.99
C PRO A 209 10.07 -8.64 17.01
N ARG A 210 9.84 -8.00 15.85
CA ARG A 210 9.82 -6.54 15.69
C ARG A 210 8.43 -5.94 15.56
N ILE A 211 7.37 -6.74 15.44
CA ILE A 211 6.02 -6.22 15.34
C ILE A 211 5.61 -5.62 16.68
N ARG A 212 5.34 -4.32 16.68
CA ARG A 212 4.90 -3.56 17.87
C ARG A 212 3.41 -3.34 17.90
N HIS A 213 2.79 -3.32 16.72
CA HIS A 213 1.35 -3.12 16.57
C HIS A 213 0.75 -4.24 15.74
N LEU A 214 -0.13 -5.01 16.36
CA LEU A 214 -0.91 -6.03 15.71
C LEU A 214 -2.39 -5.69 15.81
N ARG A 215 -3.08 -5.65 14.67
CA ARG A 215 -4.53 -5.47 14.58
C ARG A 215 -5.15 -6.66 13.84
N ILE A 216 -6.03 -7.40 14.52
CA ILE A 216 -6.80 -8.49 13.90
C ILE A 216 -8.28 -8.15 14.02
N ARG A 217 -8.99 -8.14 12.89
CA ARG A 217 -10.44 -7.99 12.84
C ARG A 217 -11.02 -9.17 12.05
N PRO A 218 -11.74 -10.12 12.65
CA PRO A 218 -12.37 -11.20 11.91
C PRO A 218 -13.55 -10.69 11.06
N SER A 219 -13.97 -11.48 10.06
CA SER A 219 -15.21 -11.19 9.32
C SER A 219 -16.42 -11.46 10.23
N SER A 220 -17.41 -10.56 10.22
CA SER A 220 -18.60 -10.63 11.08
C SER A 220 -19.58 -11.75 10.72
N ALA A 221 -19.26 -12.59 9.74
CA ALA A 221 -20.11 -13.67 9.27
C ALA A 221 -20.06 -14.94 10.16
N SER A 222 -19.07 -15.09 11.04
CA SER A 222 -19.09 -16.14 12.06
C SER A 222 -19.94 -15.72 13.26
N ARG A 223 -21.26 -15.90 13.13
CA ARG A 223 -22.21 -15.87 14.26
C ARG A 223 -21.83 -16.93 15.30
N SER A 224 -21.10 -16.52 16.33
CA SER A 224 -21.24 -16.93 17.74
C SER A 224 -19.91 -16.72 18.47
N ARG A 225 -20.00 -16.07 19.64
CA ARG A 225 -18.92 -15.74 20.59
C ARG A 225 -18.07 -14.52 20.22
N GLU A 226 -18.45 -13.37 20.79
CA GLU A 226 -17.59 -12.27 21.24
C GLU A 226 -16.21 -12.14 20.56
N PHE A 227 -16.18 -11.58 19.34
CA PHE A 227 -14.92 -11.17 18.73
C PHE A 227 -14.74 -9.65 18.85
N GLY A 228 -13.90 -9.24 19.81
CA GLY A 228 -13.44 -7.87 19.96
C GLY A 228 -12.41 -7.47 18.90
N ILE A 229 -12.19 -6.17 18.72
CA ILE A 229 -10.99 -5.67 18.04
C ILE A 229 -9.81 -5.96 18.97
N TRP A 230 -8.91 -6.83 18.54
CA TRP A 230 -7.67 -7.10 19.27
C TRP A 230 -6.59 -6.15 18.75
N SER A 231 -6.25 -5.14 19.57
CA SER A 231 -5.08 -4.28 19.35
C SER A 231 -4.07 -4.55 20.44
N VAL A 232 -2.93 -5.15 20.09
CA VAL A 232 -1.81 -5.33 21.02
C VAL A 232 -0.74 -4.29 20.67
N THR A 233 -0.39 -3.46 21.66
CA THR A 233 0.82 -2.62 21.59
C THR A 233 1.87 -3.26 22.48
N LEU A 234 2.92 -3.83 21.88
CA LEU A 234 4.01 -4.43 22.64
C LEU A 234 4.96 -3.32 23.11
N GLY A 235 4.84 -2.95 24.40
CA GLY A 235 5.72 -2.00 25.06
C GLY A 235 7.15 -2.53 25.13
N GLY A 236 8.13 -1.68 24.84
CA GLY A 236 9.55 -2.01 24.72
C GLY A 236 10.25 -2.38 26.03
N TYR A 237 9.84 -3.48 26.66
CA TYR A 237 10.65 -4.15 27.68
C TYR A 237 11.27 -5.40 27.07
N GLY A 238 12.60 -5.40 26.99
CA GLY A 238 13.41 -6.51 26.55
C GLY A 238 13.25 -7.71 27.48
N VAL A 239 12.23 -8.52 27.23
CA VAL A 239 12.12 -9.90 27.69
C VAL A 239 11.45 -10.68 26.56
N SER A 240 12.20 -11.56 25.92
CA SER A 240 11.74 -12.54 24.95
C SER A 240 10.82 -13.55 25.63
N ARG A 241 9.57 -13.16 25.92
CA ARG A 241 8.53 -14.11 26.30
C ARG A 241 7.89 -14.69 25.04
N PRO A 242 7.78 -16.03 24.92
CA PRO A 242 7.07 -16.64 23.81
C PRO A 242 5.59 -16.23 23.83
N TRP A 243 5.03 -15.91 22.66
CA TRP A 243 3.65 -15.47 22.46
C TRP A 243 2.59 -16.38 23.09
N SER A 244 2.90 -17.68 23.22
CA SER A 244 2.05 -18.67 23.91
C SER A 244 1.77 -18.32 25.37
N SER A 245 2.63 -17.55 26.03
CA SER A 245 2.46 -17.14 27.43
C SER A 245 1.59 -15.89 27.63
N MET A 246 1.44 -15.04 26.60
CA MET A 246 0.60 -13.83 26.66
C MET A 246 -0.89 -14.12 26.44
N LEU A 247 -1.23 -15.24 25.76
CA LEU A 247 -2.62 -15.68 25.61
C LEU A 247 -3.22 -16.24 26.92
N SER A 248 -2.41 -16.45 27.96
CA SER A 248 -2.83 -16.94 29.28
C SER A 248 -3.18 -15.81 30.28
N THR A 249 -2.79 -14.57 30.00
CA THR A 249 -3.04 -13.43 30.90
C THR A 249 -4.17 -12.55 30.36
N THR A 250 -5.38 -12.77 30.89
CA THR A 250 -6.56 -11.89 30.86
C THR A 250 -6.62 -10.88 29.70
N LEU A 251 -7.14 -11.34 28.58
CA LEU A 251 -7.57 -10.55 27.44
C LEU A 251 -8.86 -9.79 27.79
N THR A 252 -8.77 -8.53 28.24
CA THR A 252 -9.95 -7.69 28.46
C THR A 252 -10.47 -7.10 27.14
N PRO A 253 -11.72 -7.39 26.73
CA PRO A 253 -12.36 -6.69 25.61
C PRO A 253 -12.60 -5.22 25.99
N ARG A 254 -12.15 -4.28 25.15
CA ARG A 254 -12.62 -2.89 25.21
C ARG A 254 -13.89 -2.77 24.38
N ILE A 255 -15.04 -2.76 25.06
CA ILE A 255 -16.32 -2.39 24.47
C ILE A 255 -16.38 -0.86 24.46
N LEU A 256 -16.28 -0.24 23.28
CA LEU A 256 -16.65 1.15 23.09
C LEU A 256 -18.15 1.19 22.77
N ILE A 257 -18.97 1.45 23.79
CA ILE A 257 -20.37 1.83 23.61
C ILE A 257 -20.36 3.34 23.37
N GLY A 258 -20.68 3.77 22.15
CA GLY A 258 -21.00 5.16 21.86
C GLY A 258 -22.37 5.49 22.43
N ILE A 259 -22.44 6.56 23.22
CA ILE A 259 -23.68 7.31 23.49
C ILE A 259 -23.73 8.45 22.49
#